data_AF-A0A7S3T2F2-F1
#
_entry.id   AF-A0A7S3T2F2-F1
#
_cell.length_a   1.000
_cell.length_b   1.000
_cell.length_c   1.000
_cell.angle_alpha   90.00
_cell.angle_beta   90.00
_cell.angle_gamma   90.00
#
_symmetry.space_group_name_H-M   'P 1'
#
loop_
_entity.id
_entity.type
_entity.pdbx_description
1 polymer ?
#
loop_
_entity_poly.entity_id
_entity_poly.type
_entity_poly.pdbx_seq_one_letter_code
_entity_poly.pdbx_strand_id
1 'polypeptide(L)'
;IIHKKPKAGGISAVGGTGSVYTFYPPDAPEFATLSTDFKEKDIPTLMKNLDLEGEPLPLWWTADFINADPGTPGTPCTIDKWIVGEFNCSCVGISKCLPAFCQADKPNASFFDIPVKDLMEATYLGNLMGVK
;
A
#
# COMPACT_ATOMS: atom_id res chain seq x y z
N ILE A 1 2.61 -6.85 1.93
CA ILE A 1 2.54 -6.18 0.60
C ILE A 1 1.14 -6.36 0.05
N ILE A 2 0.54 -5.32 -0.51
CA ILE A 2 -0.82 -5.36 -1.07
C ILE A 2 -0.70 -5.18 -2.58
N HIS A 3 -1.03 -6.21 -3.34
CA HIS A 3 -1.09 -6.11 -4.79
C HIS A 3 -2.54 -5.90 -5.22
N LYS A 4 -2.81 -4.74 -5.82
CA LYS A 4 -4.12 -4.39 -6.36
C LYS A 4 -4.11 -4.58 -7.87
N LYS A 5 -4.86 -5.55 -8.38
CA LYS A 5 -5.04 -5.77 -9.81
C LYS A 5 -6.43 -5.29 -10.24
N PRO A 6 -6.56 -4.25 -11.07
CA PRO A 6 -7.86 -3.82 -11.57
C PRO A 6 -8.51 -4.91 -12.43
N LYS A 7 -9.84 -4.91 -12.51
CA LYS A 7 -10.56 -5.71 -13.50
C LYS A 7 -10.12 -5.30 -14.91
N ALA A 8 -10.22 -6.19 -15.90
CA ALA A 8 -9.95 -5.85 -17.29
C ALA A 8 -10.73 -4.59 -17.71
N GLY A 9 -10.03 -3.59 -18.26
CA GLY A 9 -10.58 -2.27 -18.61
C GLY A 9 -10.74 -1.29 -17.44
N GLY A 10 -10.37 -1.69 -16.22
CA GLY A 10 -10.41 -0.83 -15.02
C GLY A 10 -9.11 -0.06 -14.80
N ILE A 11 -9.22 1.07 -14.09
CA ILE A 11 -8.09 1.94 -13.72
C ILE A 11 -7.52 1.47 -12.37
N SER A 12 -6.20 1.45 -12.26
CA SER A 12 -5.51 1.16 -10.99
C SER A 12 -5.81 2.22 -9.92
N ALA A 13 -5.57 1.90 -8.65
CA ALA A 13 -5.71 2.80 -7.50
C ALA A 13 -7.13 3.33 -7.15
N VAL A 14 -8.13 3.31 -8.03
CA VAL A 14 -9.49 3.82 -7.71
C VAL A 14 -10.33 2.77 -6.96
N GLY A 15 -11.07 3.18 -5.92
CA GLY A 15 -12.08 2.34 -5.25
C GLY A 15 -13.28 2.05 -6.17
N GLY A 16 -13.92 0.89 -6.05
CA GLY A 16 -15.10 0.55 -6.86
C GLY A 16 -14.83 0.06 -8.30
N THR A 17 -13.58 -0.10 -8.73
CA THR A 17 -13.23 -0.60 -10.08
C THR A 17 -13.26 -2.13 -10.23
N GLY A 18 -13.75 -2.86 -9.21
CA GLY A 18 -13.74 -4.32 -9.18
C GLY A 18 -12.33 -4.93 -9.12
N SER A 19 -11.38 -4.21 -8.51
CA SER A 19 -10.02 -4.70 -8.34
C SER A 19 -9.97 -5.93 -7.42
N VAL A 20 -9.10 -6.88 -7.77
CA VAL A 20 -8.76 -8.03 -6.92
C VAL A 20 -7.55 -7.64 -6.08
N TYR A 21 -7.66 -7.84 -4.77
CA TYR A 21 -6.59 -7.58 -3.80
C TYR A 21 -5.94 -8.88 -3.39
N THR A 22 -4.61 -8.95 -3.53
CA THR A 22 -3.81 -10.05 -3.01
C THR A 22 -2.91 -9.52 -1.89
N PHE A 23 -2.95 -10.19 -0.74
CA PHE A 23 -2.16 -9.85 0.43
C PHE A 23 -1.00 -10.83 0.55
N TYR A 24 0.21 -10.30 0.49
CA TYR A 24 1.43 -11.07 0.66
C TYR A 24 2.08 -10.73 2.01
N PRO A 25 2.66 -11.72 2.70
CA PRO A 25 3.39 -11.46 3.92
C PRO A 25 4.67 -10.65 3.63
N PRO A 26 5.27 -9.99 4.64
CA PRO A 26 6.47 -9.16 4.45
C PRO A 26 7.71 -9.90 3.93
N ASP A 27 7.75 -11.22 4.08
CA ASP A 27 8.82 -12.14 3.69
C ASP A 27 8.51 -12.94 2.41
N ALA A 28 7.47 -12.55 1.67
CA ALA A 28 7.10 -13.16 0.40
C ALA A 28 8.29 -13.18 -0.59
N PRO A 29 8.80 -14.37 -0.99
CA PRO A 29 10.02 -14.48 -1.80
C PRO A 29 9.97 -13.71 -3.12
N GLU A 30 8.80 -13.63 -3.75
CA GLU A 30 8.58 -12.91 -5.01
C GLU A 30 8.76 -11.39 -4.91
N PHE A 31 8.77 -10.84 -3.70
CA PHE A 31 9.01 -9.42 -3.43
C PHE A 31 10.24 -9.20 -2.55
N ALA A 32 11.10 -10.20 -2.38
CA ALA A 32 12.26 -10.11 -1.50
C ALA A 32 13.22 -9.01 -1.96
N THR A 33 13.57 -8.98 -3.25
CA THR A 33 14.43 -7.93 -3.83
C THR A 33 13.84 -6.55 -3.62
N LEU A 34 12.58 -6.35 -4.01
CA LEU A 34 11.85 -5.09 -3.85
C LEU A 34 11.86 -4.62 -2.39
N SER A 35 11.57 -5.52 -1.46
CA SER A 35 11.51 -5.21 -0.03
C SER A 35 12.89 -4.83 0.52
N THR A 36 13.92 -5.57 0.14
CA THR A 36 15.30 -5.31 0.56
C THR A 36 15.81 -3.99 0.01
N ASP A 37 15.65 -3.77 -1.30
CA ASP A 37 16.07 -2.53 -1.96
C ASP A 37 15.36 -1.31 -1.36
N PHE A 38 14.05 -1.42 -1.12
CA PHE A 38 13.30 -0.33 -0.51
C PHE A 38 13.79 0.00 0.90
N LYS A 39 13.99 -1.02 1.75
CA LYS A 39 14.41 -0.84 3.15
C LYS A 39 15.86 -0.37 3.29
N GLU A 40 16.76 -0.95 2.51
CA GLU A 40 18.20 -0.79 2.70
C GLU A 40 18.81 0.30 1.81
N LYS A 41 18.17 0.66 0.70
CA LYS A 41 18.70 1.64 -0.26
C LYS A 41 17.79 2.85 -0.41
N ASP A 42 16.50 2.63 -0.67
CA ASP A 42 15.58 3.73 -1.00
C ASP A 42 15.23 4.55 0.24
N ILE A 43 14.85 3.92 1.36
CA ILE A 43 14.51 4.62 2.60
C ILE A 43 15.68 5.52 3.08
N PRO A 44 16.93 5.04 3.22
CA PRO A 44 18.04 5.92 3.61
C PRO A 44 18.25 7.09 2.65
N THR A 45 18.13 6.85 1.35
CA THR A 45 18.27 7.89 0.31
C THR A 45 17.15 8.92 0.43
N LEU A 46 15.91 8.49 0.64
CA LEU A 46 14.75 9.35 0.83
C LEU A 46 14.87 10.18 2.11
N MET A 47 15.18 9.54 3.25
CA MET A 47 15.35 10.23 4.53
C MET A 47 16.43 11.30 4.44
N LYS A 48 17.57 11.01 3.79
CA LYS A 48 18.62 11.99 3.54
C LYS A 48 18.13 13.15 2.67
N ASN A 49 17.45 12.87 1.57
CA ASN A 49 16.95 13.91 0.65
C ASN A 49 15.82 14.77 1.24
N LEU A 50 15.15 14.27 2.28
CA LEU A 50 14.11 14.98 3.02
C LEU A 50 14.65 15.69 4.28
N ASP A 51 15.97 15.69 4.49
CA ASP A 51 16.64 16.22 5.69
C ASP A 51 16.12 15.58 7.00
N LEU A 52 15.77 14.29 6.95
CA LEU A 52 15.32 13.46 8.08
C LEU A 52 16.36 12.41 8.49
N GLU A 53 17.62 12.55 8.07
CA GLU A 53 18.67 11.57 8.42
C GLU A 53 18.84 11.44 9.94
N GLY A 54 18.78 10.22 10.47
CA GLY A 54 18.89 9.95 11.90
C GLY A 54 17.59 10.06 12.68
N GLU A 55 16.52 10.62 12.10
CA GLU A 55 15.18 10.55 12.67
C GLU A 55 14.62 9.13 12.52
N PRO A 56 13.80 8.64 13.47
CA PRO A 56 13.06 7.40 13.25
C PRO A 56 12.21 7.54 11.99
N LEU A 57 12.06 6.45 11.23
CA LEU A 57 11.15 6.42 10.08
C LEU A 57 9.78 6.91 10.55
N PRO A 58 9.21 7.99 9.97
CA PRO A 58 7.96 8.51 10.48
C PRO A 58 6.88 7.43 10.39
N LEU A 59 5.96 7.43 11.36
CA LEU A 59 5.17 6.24 11.70
C LEU A 59 4.39 5.64 10.52
N TRP A 60 4.01 6.46 9.54
CA TRP A 60 3.14 6.08 8.43
C TRP A 60 3.71 6.57 7.10
N TRP A 61 4.25 5.64 6.30
CA TRP A 61 4.50 5.87 4.87
C TRP A 61 4.01 4.70 4.04
N THR A 62 3.48 5.00 2.86
CA THR A 62 3.25 4.01 1.81
C THR A 62 4.01 4.43 0.56
N ALA A 63 4.62 3.44 -0.08
CA ALA A 63 5.18 3.57 -1.42
C ALA A 63 4.35 2.69 -2.35
N ASP A 64 3.78 3.31 -3.38
CA ASP A 64 3.06 2.60 -4.43
C ASP A 64 4.02 2.29 -5.56
N PHE A 65 4.18 1.00 -5.83
CA PHE A 65 5.09 0.51 -6.86
C PHE A 65 4.32 0.07 -8.10
N ILE A 66 4.84 0.46 -9.25
CA ILE A 66 4.40 -0.01 -10.56
C ILE A 66 5.54 -0.83 -11.14
N ASN A 67 5.25 -2.05 -11.58
CA ASN A 67 6.24 -2.79 -12.36
C ASN A 67 6.40 -2.10 -13.72
N ALA A 68 7.62 -1.68 -14.02
CA ALA A 68 8.00 -0.99 -15.24
C ALA A 68 8.11 -1.93 -16.45
N ASP A 69 7.82 -3.22 -16.28
CA ASP A 69 7.56 -4.13 -17.36
C ASP A 69 6.24 -3.80 -18.05
N PRO A 70 6.25 -3.27 -19.29
CA PRO A 70 5.01 -3.18 -20.06
C PRO A 70 4.44 -4.58 -20.34
N GLY A 71 5.26 -5.63 -20.21
CA GLY A 71 4.89 -7.02 -20.43
C GLY A 71 4.30 -7.26 -21.82
N THR A 72 3.63 -8.39 -21.96
CA THR A 72 2.60 -8.59 -22.97
C THR A 72 1.26 -8.72 -22.26
N PRO A 73 0.15 -8.11 -22.73
CA PRO A 73 -1.14 -8.28 -22.08
C PRO A 73 -1.49 -9.76 -21.88
N GLY A 74 -1.73 -10.16 -20.64
CA GLY A 74 -2.06 -11.54 -20.29
C GLY A 74 -0.88 -12.43 -19.91
N THR A 75 0.36 -11.96 -20.01
CA THR A 75 1.54 -12.68 -19.49
C THR A 75 1.96 -12.13 -18.12
N PRO A 76 2.45 -12.97 -17.20
CA PRO A 76 3.06 -12.48 -15.97
C PRO A 76 4.25 -11.56 -16.29
N CYS A 77 4.42 -10.48 -15.52
CA CYS A 77 5.65 -9.69 -15.55
C CYS A 77 6.83 -10.59 -15.16
N THR A 78 7.92 -10.54 -15.93
CA THR A 78 9.09 -11.40 -15.70
C THR A 78 10.33 -10.62 -15.29
N ILE A 79 10.31 -9.30 -15.44
CA ILE A 79 11.38 -8.42 -14.96
C ILE A 79 11.00 -7.81 -13.61
N ASP A 80 11.93 -7.94 -12.68
CA ASP A 80 11.87 -7.35 -11.34
C ASP A 80 12.32 -5.88 -11.40
N LYS A 81 11.55 -5.06 -12.12
CA LYS A 81 11.82 -3.63 -12.28
C LYS A 81 10.66 -2.82 -11.73
N TRP A 82 10.76 -2.42 -10.48
CA TRP A 82 9.71 -1.63 -9.82
C TRP A 82 10.09 -0.16 -9.80
N ILE A 83 9.10 0.69 -10.10
CA ILE A 83 9.22 2.14 -10.01
C ILE A 83 8.21 2.63 -8.99
N VAL A 84 8.66 3.47 -8.06
CA VAL A 84 7.76 4.18 -7.15
C VAL A 84 6.98 5.23 -7.94
N GLY A 85 5.67 5.11 -7.99
CA GLY A 85 4.77 6.09 -8.59
C GLY A 85 4.30 7.14 -7.57
N GLU A 86 4.10 6.73 -6.32
CA GLU A 86 3.65 7.58 -5.23
C GLU A 86 4.36 7.22 -3.93
N PHE A 87 4.76 8.23 -3.16
CA PHE A 87 5.26 8.08 -1.80
C PHE A 87 4.52 9.06 -0.91
N ASN A 88 3.76 8.56 0.07
CA ASN A 88 2.91 9.40 0.90
C ASN A 88 3.01 9.01 2.38
N CYS A 89 2.87 10.01 3.25
CA CYS A 89 2.72 9.82 4.70
C CYS A 89 1.38 10.33 5.25
N SER A 90 0.60 11.03 4.41
CA SER A 90 -0.70 11.62 4.77
C SER A 90 -1.89 10.72 4.49
N CYS A 91 -1.73 9.72 3.62
CA CYS A 91 -2.82 8.92 3.06
C CYS A 91 -2.54 7.42 3.19
N VAL A 92 -1.99 7.00 4.33
CA VAL A 92 -1.64 5.60 4.54
C VAL A 92 -2.88 4.71 4.50
N GLY A 93 -2.93 3.87 3.47
CA GLY A 93 -4.03 2.96 3.22
C GLY A 93 -4.01 1.76 4.17
N ILE A 94 -4.68 1.87 5.32
CA ILE A 94 -5.01 0.69 6.12
C ILE A 94 -6.15 -0.02 5.39
N SER A 95 -5.83 -1.11 4.68
CA SER A 95 -6.81 -1.87 3.88
C SER A 95 -8.04 -2.33 4.68
N LYS A 96 -7.89 -2.54 5.99
CA LYS A 96 -8.97 -2.90 6.91
C LYS A 96 -9.99 -1.78 7.13
N CYS A 97 -9.62 -0.53 6.84
CA CYS A 97 -10.54 0.61 6.85
C CYS A 97 -11.30 0.77 5.53
N LEU A 98 -11.01 -0.01 4.48
CA LEU A 98 -11.65 0.14 3.16
C LEU A 98 -13.19 0.11 3.19
N PRO A 99 -13.89 -0.64 4.06
CA PRO A 99 -15.35 -0.58 4.12
C PRO A 99 -15.92 0.78 4.55
N ALA A 100 -15.14 1.62 5.23
CA ALA A 100 -15.51 2.95 5.65
C ALA A 100 -15.15 4.01 4.59
N PHE A 101 -15.80 3.93 3.43
CA PHE A 101 -15.68 4.93 2.36
C PHE A 101 -17.05 5.38 1.86
N CYS A 102 -17.10 6.59 1.30
CA CYS A 102 -18.33 7.14 0.74
C CYS A 102 -18.70 6.41 -0.55
N GLN A 103 -19.95 5.96 -0.63
CA GLN A 103 -20.54 5.35 -1.83
C GLN A 103 -21.71 6.21 -2.32
N ALA A 104 -22.15 6.00 -3.56
CA ALA A 104 -23.26 6.77 -4.13
C ALA A 104 -24.56 6.60 -3.32
N ASP A 105 -24.79 5.41 -2.76
CA ASP A 105 -25.93 5.06 -1.89
C ASP A 105 -25.65 5.29 -0.40
N LYS A 106 -24.38 5.42 -0.01
CA LYS A 106 -23.92 5.72 1.35
C LYS A 106 -22.94 6.89 1.35
N PRO A 107 -23.42 8.15 1.22
CA PRO A 107 -22.56 9.31 1.02
C PRO A 107 -21.78 9.70 2.27
N ASN A 108 -22.18 9.20 3.44
CA ASN A 108 -21.51 9.43 4.71
C ASN A 108 -20.82 8.14 5.16
N ALA A 109 -19.50 8.17 5.22
CA ALA A 109 -18.71 7.11 5.81
C ALA A 109 -18.49 7.39 7.30
N SER A 110 -18.45 6.33 8.09
CA SER A 110 -18.15 6.33 9.51
C SER A 110 -17.07 5.30 9.80
N PHE A 111 -16.21 5.58 10.79
CA PHE A 111 -15.28 4.60 11.34
C PHE A 111 -15.98 3.30 11.78
N PHE A 112 -17.25 3.40 12.19
CA PHE A 112 -18.07 2.26 12.59
C PHE A 112 -18.68 1.47 11.42
N ASP A 113 -18.43 1.88 10.18
CA ASP A 113 -18.82 1.11 8.99
C ASP A 113 -17.85 -0.05 8.71
N ILE A 114 -16.72 -0.09 9.42
CA ILE A 114 -15.75 -1.17 9.35
C ILE A 114 -16.31 -2.38 10.12
N PRO A 115 -16.35 -3.59 9.51
CA PRO A 115 -16.72 -4.81 10.21
C PRO A 115 -15.85 -5.02 11.45
N VAL A 116 -16.44 -5.50 12.56
CA VAL A 116 -15.76 -5.61 13.87
C VAL A 116 -14.39 -6.30 13.78
N LYS A 117 -14.27 -7.38 13.00
CA LYS A 117 -13.00 -8.09 12.79
C LYS A 117 -11.92 -7.18 12.20
N ASP A 118 -12.26 -6.44 11.15
CA ASP A 118 -11.33 -5.54 10.46
C ASP A 118 -11.03 -4.32 11.34
N LEU A 119 -12.02 -3.85 12.11
CA LEU A 119 -11.86 -2.76 13.07
C LEU A 119 -10.84 -3.09 14.15
N MET A 120 -10.87 -4.32 14.69
CA MET A 120 -9.88 -4.78 15.68
C MET A 120 -8.47 -4.79 15.09
N GLU A 121 -8.31 -5.26 13.86
CA GLU A 121 -7.01 -5.31 13.18
C GLU A 121 -6.50 -3.90 12.85
N ALA A 122 -7.37 -3.03 12.33
CA ALA A 122 -7.05 -1.62 12.07
C ALA A 122 -6.64 -0.90 13.36
N THR A 123 -7.35 -1.15 14.46
CA THR A 123 -7.05 -0.57 15.78
C THR A 123 -5.74 -1.09 16.32
N TYR A 124 -5.47 -2.39 16.21
CA TYR A 124 -4.19 -2.98 16.62
C TYR A 124 -3.02 -2.36 15.86
N LEU A 125 -3.12 -2.27 14.53
CA LEU A 125 -2.11 -1.65 13.68
C LEU A 125 -1.93 -0.17 14.06
N GLY A 126 -3.03 0.57 14.21
CA GLY A 126 -3.00 1.97 14.62
C GLY A 126 -2.34 2.18 15.98
N ASN A 127 -2.61 1.31 16.97
CA ASN A 127 -1.99 1.37 18.28
C ASN A 127 -0.50 1.00 18.23
N LEU A 128 -0.13 -0.08 17.53
CA LEU A 128 1.27 -0.50 17.39
C LEU A 128 2.14 0.63 16.81
N MET A 129 1.59 1.33 15.81
CA MET A 129 2.26 2.45 15.17
C MET A 129 2.10 3.76 15.97
N GLY A 130 1.08 3.92 16.80
CA GLY A 130 0.84 5.15 17.56
C GLY A 130 1.64 5.27 18.86
N VAL A 131 2.37 4.23 19.27
CA VAL A 131 3.23 4.26 20.44
C VAL A 131 4.50 5.06 20.12
N LYS A 132 4.65 6.22 20.78
CA LYS A 132 5.87 7.02 20.79
C LYS A 132 6.99 6.37 21.60
#